data_AF-A0A976KKX9-F1
#
_entry.id   AF-A0A976KKX9-F1
#
_cell.length_a   1.000
_cell.length_b   1.000
_cell.length_c   1.000
_cell.angle_alpha   90.00
_cell.angle_beta   90.00
_cell.angle_gamma   90.00
#
_symmetry.space_group_name_H-M   'P 1'
#
loop_
_entity.id
_entity.type
_entity.pdbx_description
1 polymer ?
#
loop_
_entity_poly.entity_id
_entity_poly.type
_entity_poly.pdbx_seq_one_letter_code
_entity_poly.pdbx_strand_id
1 'polypeptide(L)'
;MFHEIPELDKKGLRDFGVITGVLFAVFFGLLLPWIFNYAFHWWPWIVCGVLILWAFVHPLSLNPVYRVWTRIGMMIGAVVTRVILGAVFFLVVTPIGIIMRALGKDLLSKKLDPEMTTYRVPADSIKTGSFDTPF
;
A
#
# COMPACT_ATOMS: atom_id res chain seq x y z
N MET A 1 -8.77 0.14 12.67
CA MET A 1 -8.09 1.19 13.45
C MET A 1 -8.23 2.48 12.65
N PHE A 2 -9.17 3.36 13.00
CA PHE A 2 -9.31 4.64 12.32
C PHE A 2 -8.08 5.47 12.71
N HIS A 3 -7.09 5.57 11.81
CA HIS A 3 -5.98 6.49 12.00
C HIS A 3 -6.57 7.89 12.12
N GLU A 4 -6.38 8.53 13.28
CA GLU A 4 -6.70 9.93 13.45
C GLU A 4 -5.87 10.71 12.44
N ILE A 5 -6.54 11.44 11.56
CA ILE A 5 -5.86 12.27 10.57
C ILE A 5 -5.15 13.37 11.37
N PRO A 6 -3.80 13.43 11.36
CA PRO A 6 -3.08 14.43 12.13
C PRO A 6 -3.50 15.81 11.65
N GLU A 7 -3.82 16.71 12.59
CA GLU A 7 -4.09 18.10 12.23
C GLU A 7 -2.78 18.72 11.73
N LEU A 8 -2.81 19.23 10.50
CA LEU A 8 -1.64 19.85 9.89
C LEU A 8 -1.49 21.28 10.41
N ASP A 9 -0.25 21.64 10.76
CA ASP A 9 0.14 23.02 10.98
C ASP A 9 0.01 23.85 9.69
N LYS A 10 -0.02 25.19 9.81
CA LYS A 10 -0.14 26.12 8.67
C LYS A 10 0.89 25.85 7.57
N LYS A 11 2.10 25.42 7.93
CA LYS A 11 3.14 25.02 6.97
C LYS A 11 2.74 23.76 6.19
N GLY A 12 2.23 22.74 6.87
CA GLY A 12 1.79 21.49 6.23
C GLY A 12 0.62 21.69 5.26
N LEU A 13 -0.32 22.60 5.59
CA LEU A 13 -1.42 22.97 4.70
C LEU A 13 -0.95 23.68 3.43
N ARG A 14 0.10 24.51 3.53
CA ARG A 14 0.73 25.17 2.38
C ARG A 14 1.44 24.15 1.49
N ASP A 15 2.22 23.25 2.09
CA ASP A 15 2.91 22.19 1.36
C ASP A 15 1.91 21.28 0.63
N PHE A 16 0.79 20.93 1.27
CA PHE A 16 -0.28 20.18 0.63
C PHE A 16 -0.85 20.90 -0.62
N GLY A 17 -1.13 22.20 -0.51
CA GLY A 17 -1.63 22.99 -1.62
C GLY A 17 -0.64 23.10 -2.78
N VAL A 18 0.65 23.28 -2.48
CA VAL A 18 1.73 23.34 -3.49
C VAL A 18 1.91 21.98 -4.16
N ILE A 19 2.02 20.90 -3.38
CA ILE A 19 2.19 19.53 -3.91
C ILE A 19 0.99 19.18 -4.80
N THR A 20 -0.22 19.48 -4.35
CA THR A 20 -1.44 19.22 -5.13
C THR A 20 -1.46 20.05 -6.41
N GLY A 21 -1.20 21.35 -6.34
CA GLY A 21 -1.16 22.22 -7.53
C GLY A 21 -0.13 21.77 -8.56
N VAL A 22 1.09 21.46 -8.12
CA VAL A 22 2.17 20.94 -8.98
C VAL A 22 1.78 19.59 -9.58
N LEU A 23 1.22 18.68 -8.79
CA LEU A 23 0.76 17.37 -9.29
C LEU A 23 -0.29 17.55 -10.39
N PHE A 24 -1.27 18.43 -10.21
CA PHE A 24 -2.27 18.74 -11.24
C PHE A 24 -1.66 19.35 -12.50
N ALA A 25 -0.73 20.30 -12.36
CA ALA A 25 -0.04 20.92 -13.51
C ALA A 25 0.78 19.89 -14.31
N VAL A 26 1.54 19.04 -13.63
CA VAL A 26 2.36 18.02 -14.31
C VAL A 26 1.47 16.96 -14.94
N PHE A 27 0.47 16.44 -14.21
CA PHE A 27 -0.36 15.35 -14.70
C PHE A 27 -1.27 15.78 -15.85
N PHE A 28 -2.00 16.89 -15.71
CA PHE A 28 -2.95 17.36 -16.73
C PHE A 28 -2.33 18.30 -17.77
N GLY A 29 -1.28 19.04 -17.41
CA GLY A 29 -0.63 19.99 -18.31
C GLY A 29 0.51 19.39 -19.14
N LEU A 30 1.19 18.34 -18.67
CA LEU A 30 2.34 17.76 -19.36
C LEU A 30 2.17 16.27 -19.68
N LEU A 31 1.85 15.44 -18.69
CA LEU A 31 1.80 13.99 -18.85
C LEU A 31 0.65 13.54 -19.76
N LEU A 32 -0.57 14.05 -19.54
CA LEU A 32 -1.75 13.70 -20.34
C LEU A 32 -1.63 14.13 -21.81
N PRO A 33 -1.25 15.39 -22.12
CA PRO A 33 -1.06 15.84 -23.49
C PRO A 33 0.04 15.07 -24.21
N TRP A 34 1.11 14.71 -23.49
CA TRP A 34 2.22 13.94 -24.04
C TRP A 34 1.85 12.50 -24.38
N ILE A 35 1.12 11.80 -23.50
CA ILE A 35 0.75 10.39 -23.71
C ILE A 35 -0.38 10.23 -24.75
N PHE A 36 -1.32 11.18 -24.80
CA PHE A 36 -2.53 11.07 -25.65
C PHE A 36 -2.52 12.02 -26.86
N ASN A 37 -1.44 12.76 -27.13
CA ASN A 37 -1.35 13.77 -28.20
C ASN A 37 -2.49 14.82 -28.18
N TYR A 38 -3.02 15.15 -27.00
CA TYR A 38 -4.01 16.21 -26.88
C TYR A 38 -3.36 17.59 -27.02
N ALA A 39 -4.11 18.56 -27.53
CA ALA A 39 -3.68 19.95 -27.58
C ALA A 39 -3.36 20.47 -26.18
N PHE A 40 -2.24 21.21 -26.07
CA PHE A 40 -1.78 21.82 -24.83
C PHE A 40 -2.83 22.81 -24.30
N HIS A 41 -3.60 22.38 -23.31
CA HIS A 41 -4.66 23.19 -22.73
C HIS A 41 -4.09 24.06 -21.59
N TRP A 42 -4.49 25.34 -21.55
CA TRP A 42 -3.97 26.29 -20.55
C TRP A 42 -4.69 26.20 -19.19
N TRP A 43 -5.86 25.57 -19.14
CA TRP A 43 -6.65 25.45 -17.90
C TRP A 43 -5.91 24.78 -16.71
N PRO A 44 -5.05 23.75 -16.87
CA PRO A 44 -4.35 23.13 -15.75
C PRO A 44 -3.34 24.07 -15.08
N TRP A 45 -2.72 24.95 -15.87
CA TRP A 45 -1.79 25.97 -15.38
C TRP A 45 -2.52 27.05 -14.57
N ILE A 46 -3.72 27.44 -15.02
CA ILE A 46 -4.58 28.38 -14.29
C ILE A 46 -5.02 27.75 -12.96
N VAL A 47 -5.48 26.50 -12.97
CA VAL A 47 -5.88 25.79 -11.74
C VAL A 47 -4.71 25.65 -10.77
N CYS A 48 -3.50 25.35 -11.27
CA CYS A 48 -2.30 25.32 -10.45
C CYS A 48 -2.00 26.68 -9.80
N GLY A 49 -2.04 27.77 -10.59
CA GLY A 49 -1.82 29.12 -10.07
C GLY A 49 -2.85 29.51 -9.01
N VAL A 50 -4.12 29.20 -9.24
CA VAL A 50 -5.20 29.45 -8.27
C VAL A 50 -5.00 28.63 -6.99
N LEU A 51 -4.67 27.35 -7.09
CA LEU A 51 -4.44 26.49 -5.92
C LEU A 51 -3.23 26.95 -5.10
N ILE A 52 -2.12 27.32 -5.75
CA ILE A 52 -0.93 27.83 -5.08
C ILE A 52 -1.24 29.16 -4.40
N LEU A 53 -1.90 30.08 -5.12
CA LEU A 53 -2.25 31.40 -4.56
C LEU A 53 -3.20 31.24 -3.36
N TRP A 54 -4.19 30.36 -3.45
CA TRP A 54 -5.08 30.05 -2.33
C TRP A 54 -4.35 29.42 -1.14
N ALA A 55 -3.38 28.53 -1.39
CA ALA A 55 -2.54 27.94 -0.35
C ALA A 55 -1.74 29.00 0.43
N PHE A 56 -1.29 30.08 -0.24
CA PHE A 56 -0.57 31.18 0.40
C PHE A 56 -1.48 32.19 1.11
N VAL A 57 -2.66 32.50 0.55
CA VAL A 57 -3.56 33.52 1.10
C VAL A 57 -4.33 33.03 2.33
N HIS A 58 -4.82 31.79 2.33
CA HIS A 58 -5.62 31.29 3.45
C HIS A 58 -5.49 29.77 3.68
N PRO A 59 -4.36 29.30 4.25
CA PRO A 59 -4.09 27.88 4.43
C PRO A 59 -5.08 27.16 5.35
N LEU A 60 -5.72 27.85 6.31
CA LEU A 60 -6.68 27.23 7.22
C LEU A 60 -7.96 26.76 6.51
N SER A 61 -8.32 27.35 5.36
CA SER A 61 -9.50 26.93 4.60
C SER A 61 -9.25 25.62 3.83
N LEU A 62 -7.98 25.21 3.66
CA LEU A 62 -7.64 23.93 3.03
C LEU A 62 -7.79 22.76 4.00
N ASN A 63 -7.96 22.99 5.31
CA ASN A 63 -8.05 21.93 6.30
C ASN A 63 -9.23 20.95 6.06
N PRO A 64 -10.48 21.40 5.80
CA PRO A 64 -11.56 20.48 5.45
C PRO A 64 -11.29 19.70 4.16
N VAL A 65 -10.71 20.36 3.15
CA VAL A 65 -10.35 19.73 1.86
C VAL A 65 -9.27 18.66 2.07
N TYR A 66 -8.21 18.98 2.81
CA TYR A 66 -7.14 18.06 3.18
C TYR A 66 -7.70 16.83 3.91
N ARG A 67 -8.61 17.02 4.86
CA ARG A 67 -9.19 15.93 5.64
C ARG A 67 -10.03 14.99 4.77
N VAL A 68 -10.84 15.54 3.87
CA VAL A 68 -11.62 14.75 2.91
C VAL A 68 -10.70 14.01 1.93
N TRP A 69 -9.73 14.72 1.35
CA TRP A 69 -8.77 14.16 0.42
C TRP A 69 -7.95 13.02 1.04
N THR A 70 -7.44 13.22 2.25
CA THR A 70 -6.69 12.22 3.01
C THR A 70 -7.55 10.99 3.31
N ARG A 71 -8.82 11.18 3.64
CA ARG A 71 -9.76 10.06 3.87
C ARG A 71 -9.96 9.22 2.61
N ILE A 72 -10.12 9.86 1.45
CA ILE A 72 -10.20 9.18 0.16
C ILE A 72 -8.91 8.42 -0.11
N GLY A 73 -7.75 9.07 0.09
CA GLY A 73 -6.44 8.44 -0.05
C GLY A 73 -6.26 7.20 0.83
N MET A 74 -6.73 7.24 2.08
CA MET A 74 -6.69 6.07 2.98
C MET A 74 -7.58 4.93 2.49
N MET A 75 -8.78 5.22 1.98
CA MET A 75 -9.66 4.19 1.42
C MET A 75 -9.03 3.52 0.20
N ILE A 76 -8.49 4.33 -0.73
CA ILE A 76 -7.78 3.85 -1.91
C ILE A 76 -6.57 3.02 -1.47
N GLY A 77 -5.76 3.53 -0.54
CA GLY A 77 -4.60 2.82 -0.01
C GLY A 77 -4.96 1.46 0.56
N ALA A 78 -6.04 1.36 1.33
CA ALA A 78 -6.50 0.09 1.87
C ALA A 78 -6.91 -0.91 0.78
N VAL A 79 -7.56 -0.45 -0.30
CA VAL A 79 -7.91 -1.32 -1.44
C VAL A 79 -6.63 -1.75 -2.16
N VAL A 80 -5.74 -0.81 -2.46
CA VAL A 80 -4.47 -1.04 -3.15
C VAL A 80 -3.61 -2.05 -2.40
N THR A 81 -3.46 -1.93 -1.07
CA THR A 81 -2.70 -2.90 -0.28
C THR A 81 -3.26 -4.31 -0.41
N ARG A 82 -4.59 -4.49 -0.40
CA ARG A 82 -5.23 -5.80 -0.57
C ARG A 82 -5.02 -6.36 -1.98
N VAL A 83 -5.15 -5.49 -2.99
CA VAL A 83 -4.94 -5.87 -4.40
C VAL A 83 -3.48 -6.28 -4.62
N ILE A 84 -2.52 -5.49 -4.14
CA ILE A 84 -1.09 -5.82 -4.25
C ILE A 84 -0.77 -7.13 -3.54
N LEU A 85 -1.25 -7.31 -2.30
CA LEU A 85 -1.00 -8.55 -1.55
C LEU A 85 -1.62 -9.76 -2.26
N GLY A 86 -2.84 -9.62 -2.80
CA GLY A 86 -3.47 -10.63 -3.63
C GLY A 86 -2.66 -10.93 -4.90
N ALA A 87 -2.21 -9.90 -5.61
CA ALA A 87 -1.40 -10.04 -6.81
C ALA A 87 -0.08 -10.77 -6.50
N VAL A 88 0.62 -10.41 -5.43
CA VAL A 88 1.84 -11.10 -4.98
C VAL A 88 1.56 -12.57 -4.67
N PHE A 89 0.45 -12.86 -3.99
CA PHE A 89 0.07 -14.24 -3.69
C PHE A 89 -0.19 -15.06 -4.96
N PHE A 90 -0.93 -14.53 -5.93
CA PHE A 90 -1.27 -15.26 -7.14
C PHE A 90 -0.15 -15.30 -8.18
N LEU A 91 0.68 -14.26 -8.28
CA LEU A 91 1.75 -14.17 -9.28
C LEU A 91 3.09 -14.72 -8.79
N VAL A 92 3.32 -14.78 -7.49
CA VAL A 92 4.60 -15.23 -6.92
C VAL A 92 4.40 -16.49 -6.08
N VAL A 93 3.59 -16.43 -5.02
CA VAL A 93 3.46 -17.54 -4.06
C VAL A 93 2.82 -18.77 -4.70
N THR A 94 1.74 -18.56 -5.44
CA THR A 94 0.97 -19.63 -6.10
C THR A 94 1.80 -20.39 -7.14
N PRO A 95 2.49 -19.74 -8.10
CA PRO A 95 3.32 -20.48 -9.06
C PRO A 95 4.49 -21.19 -8.39
N ILE A 96 5.10 -20.63 -7.35
CA ILE A 96 6.12 -21.35 -6.56
C ILE A 96 5.54 -22.64 -5.97
N GLY A 97 4.33 -22.58 -5.40
CA GLY A 97 3.62 -23.76 -4.91
C GLY A 97 3.32 -24.80 -6.00
N ILE A 98 2.89 -24.35 -7.18
CA ILE A 98 2.63 -25.22 -8.34
C ILE A 98 3.92 -25.89 -8.81
N ILE A 99 5.02 -25.16 -8.90
CA ILE A 99 6.34 -25.68 -9.29
C ILE A 99 6.81 -26.73 -8.27
N MET A 100 6.71 -26.45 -6.96
CA MET A 100 7.09 -27.42 -5.93
C MET A 100 6.24 -28.70 -6.00
N ARG A 101 4.94 -28.56 -6.27
CA ARG A 101 4.04 -29.69 -6.48
C ARG A 101 4.40 -30.50 -7.74
N ALA A 102 4.76 -29.83 -8.83
CA ALA A 102 5.22 -30.48 -10.06
C ALA A 102 6.55 -31.21 -9.87
N LEU A 103 7.47 -30.66 -9.06
CA LEU A 103 8.73 -31.30 -8.67
C LEU A 103 8.56 -32.41 -7.62
N GLY A 104 7.33 -32.73 -7.21
CA GLY A 104 7.04 -33.79 -6.23
C GLY A 104 7.48 -33.48 -4.80
N LYS A 105 7.86 -32.22 -4.51
CA LYS A 105 8.27 -31.81 -3.16
C LYS A 105 7.04 -31.50 -2.32
N ASP A 106 6.73 -32.39 -1.39
CA ASP A 106 5.67 -32.18 -0.39
C ASP A 106 6.27 -31.57 0.88
N LEU A 107 6.23 -30.24 0.99
CA LEU A 107 6.78 -29.52 2.15
C LEU A 107 5.92 -29.67 3.41
N LEU A 108 4.64 -30.02 3.26
CA LEU A 108 3.71 -30.11 4.38
C LEU A 108 3.31 -31.56 4.70
N SER A 109 3.95 -32.55 4.06
CA SER A 109 3.59 -33.97 4.18
C SER A 109 2.07 -34.19 4.08
N LYS A 110 1.43 -33.51 3.12
CA LYS A 110 -0.05 -33.50 2.99
C LYS A 110 -0.60 -34.84 2.54
N LYS A 111 0.21 -35.69 1.92
CA LYS A 111 -0.22 -37.03 1.52
C LYS A 111 -0.41 -37.90 2.76
N LEU A 112 -1.64 -38.38 2.94
CA LEU A 112 -1.98 -39.41 3.92
C LEU A 112 -1.38 -40.73 3.43
N ASP A 113 -0.44 -41.27 4.19
CA ASP A 113 0.11 -42.60 3.98
C ASP A 113 -0.79 -43.63 4.69
N PRO A 114 -1.50 -44.50 3.95
CA PRO A 114 -2.39 -45.50 4.54
C PRO A 114 -1.66 -46.66 5.21
N GLU A 115 -0.34 -46.83 4.97
CA GLU A 115 0.45 -47.88 5.62
C GLU A 115 1.09 -47.41 6.94
N MET A 116 1.09 -46.10 7.23
CA MET A 116 1.58 -45.58 8.51
C MET A 116 0.57 -45.83 9.64
N THR A 117 1.04 -46.47 10.71
CA THR A 117 0.25 -46.74 11.93
C THR A 117 -0.04 -45.47 12.74
N THR A 118 0.79 -44.42 12.61
CA THR A 118 0.61 -43.13 13.28
C THR A 118 1.36 -42.02 12.55
N TYR A 119 0.76 -40.83 12.47
CA TYR A 119 1.40 -39.61 11.93
C TYR A 119 2.16 -38.80 13.00
N ARG A 120 2.23 -39.31 14.23
CA ARG A 120 2.92 -38.61 15.32
C ARG A 120 4.42 -38.66 15.10
N VAL A 121 5.03 -37.48 14.91
CA VAL A 121 6.48 -37.33 14.98
C VAL A 121 6.87 -37.39 16.46
N PRO A 122 7.76 -38.32 16.88
CA PRO A 122 8.23 -38.36 18.26
C PRO A 122 8.92 -37.04 18.58
N ALA A 123 8.58 -36.44 19.72
CA ALA A 123 9.27 -35.26 20.20
C ALA A 123 10.74 -35.61 20.43
N ASP A 124 11.65 -34.73 19.98
CA ASP A 124 13.06 -34.88 20.30
C ASP A 124 13.22 -35.00 21.82
N SER A 125 14.07 -35.93 22.27
CA SER A 125 14.32 -36.12 23.69
C SER A 125 14.82 -34.78 24.25
N ILE A 126 14.05 -34.18 25.16
CA ILE A 126 14.49 -32.95 25.79
C ILE A 126 15.82 -33.27 26.48
N LYS A 127 16.90 -32.59 26.09
CA LYS A 127 18.19 -32.75 26.75
C LYS A 127 18.01 -32.31 28.20
N THR A 128 17.88 -33.27 29.11
CA THR A 128 17.76 -33.04 30.54
C THR A 128 19.03 -32.31 31.01
N GLY A 129 18.90 -31.01 31.30
CA GLY A 129 20.02 -30.16 31.71
C GLY A 129 19.84 -28.66 31.50
N SER A 130 18.75 -28.20 30.88
CA SER A 130 18.48 -26.77 30.70
C SER A 130 17.00 -26.45 30.95
N PHE A 131 16.58 -26.58 32.21
CA PHE A 131 15.24 -26.18 32.66
C PHE A 131 15.26 -25.07 33.73
N ASP A 132 16.45 -24.56 34.11
CA ASP A 132 16.61 -23.72 35.31
C ASP A 132 16.56 -22.21 35.08
N THR A 133 15.97 -21.70 34.00
CA THR A 133 15.82 -20.24 33.85
C THR A 133 14.42 -19.83 33.41
N PRO A 134 13.58 -19.36 34.35
CA PRO A 134 12.39 -18.60 34.03
C PRO A 134 12.81 -17.15 33.78
N PHE A 135 12.93 -16.76 32.50
CA PHE A 135 12.87 -15.36 32.10
C PHE A 135 11.75 -15.19 31.08
#